data_AF-S8AWK5-F1
#
_entry.id   AF-S8AWK5-F1
#
_cell.length_a   1.000
_cell.length_b   1.000
_cell.length_c   1.000
_cell.angle_alpha   90.00
_cell.angle_beta   90.00
_cell.angle_gamma   90.00
#
_symmetry.space_group_name_H-M   'P 1'
#
loop_
_entity.id
_entity.type
_entity.pdbx_description
1 polymer ?
#
loop_
_entity_poly.entity_id
_entity_poly.type
_entity_poly.pdbx_seq_one_letter_code
_entity_poly.pdbx_strand_id
1 'polypeptide(L)'
;MSSPSSRWFYQGTDPGTIITLDQPVPSQWKILEKLNERNFQASGEMRRRHGHYSYATAKLLCCDPNTPSRRAFMRFYLQVPFEDTEIQDPKTRSRQATTYAPPELTAYQEFTQQDFSNVPKLLGYKVSTQDKSGLVPNGFATWLAWEMVPGLRLGDKLGNDPYWTLSAVEREHVRMAFMKALPQALEKGYGPYTPSLSKLVWHSQTGTYRSNIKIGPEALARYGLAKPSSNEWRNKNWNGDTTGWKM
;
A
#
# COMPACT_ATOMS: atom_id res chain seq x y z
N MET A 1 -25.97 10.77 4.01
CA MET A 1 -25.07 11.93 3.93
C MET A 1 -23.67 11.42 4.19
N SER A 2 -22.76 11.50 3.21
CA SER A 2 -21.38 11.09 3.42
C SER A 2 -20.74 12.07 4.41
N SER A 3 -20.30 11.58 5.57
CA SER A 3 -19.51 12.38 6.51
C SER A 3 -18.36 13.05 5.75
N PRO A 4 -18.06 14.33 5.98
CA PRO A 4 -16.91 14.97 5.36
C PRO A 4 -15.69 14.11 5.67
N SER A 5 -14.91 13.77 4.64
CA SER A 5 -13.68 12.99 4.79
C SER A 5 -12.78 13.66 5.84
N SER A 6 -12.80 13.16 7.08
CA SER A 6 -11.99 13.69 8.17
C SER A 6 -10.52 13.66 7.76
N ARG A 7 -9.94 14.85 7.64
CA ARG A 7 -8.49 15.00 7.51
C ARG A 7 -7.89 14.91 8.90
N TRP A 8 -6.83 14.15 9.06
CA TRP A 8 -6.13 13.89 10.32
C TRP A 8 -4.70 14.42 10.32
N PHE A 9 -4.09 14.58 9.13
CA PHE A 9 -2.73 15.07 8.98
C PHE A 9 -2.74 16.57 8.65
N TYR A 10 -2.92 17.39 9.68
CA TYR A 10 -2.91 18.86 9.60
C TYR A 10 -1.51 19.47 9.75
N GLN A 11 -0.59 18.76 10.39
CA GLN A 11 0.78 19.20 10.65
C GLN A 11 1.75 18.02 10.53
N GLY A 12 3.03 18.31 10.28
CA GLY A 12 4.09 17.30 10.27
C GLY A 12 4.13 16.44 9.01
N THR A 13 3.25 16.73 8.04
CA THR A 13 3.26 16.11 6.70
C THR A 13 3.38 17.15 5.59
N ASP A 14 3.76 18.38 5.94
CA ASP A 14 3.84 19.51 5.04
C ASP A 14 5.09 19.41 4.13
N PRO A 15 5.01 19.83 2.86
CA PRO A 15 6.17 19.92 1.98
C PRO A 15 7.34 20.68 2.63
N GLY A 16 8.55 20.15 2.47
CA GLY A 16 9.77 20.67 3.10
C GLY A 16 10.10 20.05 4.47
N THR A 17 9.13 19.42 5.14
CA THR A 17 9.39 18.72 6.42
C THR A 17 10.36 17.56 6.22
N ILE A 18 11.35 17.44 7.10
CA ILE A 18 12.32 16.34 7.09
C ILE A 18 11.92 15.31 8.15
N ILE A 19 11.68 14.08 7.71
CA ILE A 19 11.38 12.93 8.56
C ILE A 19 12.64 12.09 8.76
N THR A 20 12.95 11.78 10.01
CA THR A 20 14.04 10.86 10.36
C THR A 20 13.45 9.49 10.71
N LEU A 21 13.97 8.47 10.03
CA LEU A 21 13.68 7.05 10.29
C LEU A 21 14.89 6.44 10.98
N ASP A 22 14.68 5.53 11.92
CA ASP A 22 15.74 4.98 12.78
C ASP A 22 16.10 3.53 12.45
N GLN A 23 15.29 2.86 11.63
CA GLN A 23 15.48 1.46 11.25
C GLN A 23 15.40 1.28 9.72
N PRO A 24 16.05 0.24 9.14
CA PRO A 24 17.06 -0.62 9.79
C PRO A 24 18.38 0.12 10.03
N VAL A 25 18.59 1.23 9.33
CA VAL A 25 19.66 2.20 9.57
C VAL A 25 19.06 3.60 9.54
N PRO A 26 19.63 4.57 10.29
CA PRO A 26 19.16 5.94 10.27
C PRO A 26 19.11 6.52 8.85
N SER A 27 17.98 7.11 8.48
CA SER A 27 17.80 7.79 7.20
C SER A 27 16.90 9.00 7.33
N GLN A 28 17.06 9.96 6.41
CA GLN A 28 16.27 11.18 6.37
C GLN A 28 15.58 11.34 5.02
N TRP A 29 14.35 11.83 5.06
CA TRP A 29 13.50 12.00 3.88
C TRP A 29 12.76 13.33 3.97
N LYS A 30 12.99 14.21 2.99
CA LYS A 30 12.26 15.47 2.86
C LYS A 30 10.96 15.22 2.10
N ILE A 31 9.85 15.65 2.68
CA ILE A 31 8.52 15.57 2.05
C ILE A 31 8.46 16.57 0.89
N LEU A 32 8.05 16.10 -0.27
CA LEU A 32 7.79 16.93 -1.45
C LEU A 32 6.29 17.19 -1.62
N GLU A 33 5.46 16.16 -1.41
CA GLU A 33 4.03 16.25 -1.66
C GLU A 33 3.25 15.22 -0.82
N LYS A 34 2.05 15.59 -0.35
CA LYS A 34 1.06 14.65 0.20
C LYS A 34 0.15 14.12 -0.91
N LEU A 35 0.36 12.88 -1.32
CA LEU A 35 -0.30 12.24 -2.47
C LEU A 35 -1.73 11.78 -2.18
N ASN A 36 -1.96 11.23 -0.99
CA ASN A 36 -3.32 10.90 -0.54
C ASN A 36 -3.39 10.74 0.97
N GLU A 37 -4.63 10.75 1.44
CA GLU A 37 -5.00 10.50 2.81
C GLU A 37 -6.17 9.53 2.85
N ARG A 38 -6.16 8.61 3.81
CA ARG A 38 -7.27 7.70 4.09
C ARG A 38 -7.41 7.53 5.59
N ASN A 39 -8.59 7.13 6.02
CA ASN A 39 -8.82 6.76 7.39
C ASN A 39 -9.78 5.57 7.47
N PHE A 40 -9.77 4.94 8.64
CA PHE A 40 -10.77 4.01 9.12
C PHE A 40 -11.02 4.39 10.58
N GLN A 41 -12.22 4.88 10.88
CA GLN A 41 -12.65 5.06 12.26
C GLN A 41 -13.59 3.92 12.63
N ALA A 42 -13.23 3.19 13.68
CA ALA A 42 -14.09 2.18 14.25
C ALA A 42 -15.13 2.84 15.15
N SER A 43 -16.38 2.39 15.03
CA SER A 43 -17.43 2.73 15.98
C SER A 43 -17.20 2.04 17.33
N GLY A 44 -17.89 2.53 18.36
CA GLY A 44 -17.85 1.88 19.69
C GLY A 44 -18.34 0.43 19.68
N GLU A 45 -19.18 0.03 18.72
CA GLU A 45 -19.60 -1.36 18.53
C GLU A 45 -18.49 -2.22 17.91
N MET A 46 -17.87 -1.73 16.83
CA MET A 46 -16.77 -2.43 16.15
C MET A 46 -15.59 -2.68 17.11
N ARG A 47 -15.27 -1.69 17.94
CA ARG A 47 -14.27 -1.85 19.01
C ARG A 47 -14.64 -2.97 19.97
N ARG A 48 -15.87 -2.95 20.49
CA ARG A 48 -16.33 -3.91 21.52
C ARG A 48 -16.42 -5.34 21.01
N ARG A 49 -16.83 -5.55 19.75
CA ARG A 49 -17.07 -6.89 19.19
C ARG A 49 -15.87 -7.50 18.50
N HIS A 50 -15.01 -6.69 17.90
CA HIS A 50 -13.97 -7.18 16.99
C HIS A 50 -12.57 -6.66 17.35
N GLY A 51 -12.43 -5.85 18.40
CA GLY A 51 -11.15 -5.27 18.78
C GLY A 51 -10.56 -4.32 17.74
N HIS A 52 -11.40 -3.77 16.84
CA HIS A 52 -10.93 -2.83 15.82
C HIS A 52 -10.36 -1.56 16.48
N TYR A 53 -9.32 -1.02 15.88
CA TYR A 53 -8.72 0.26 16.20
C TYR A 53 -8.93 1.25 15.05
N SER A 54 -9.04 2.52 15.40
CA SER A 54 -9.15 3.62 14.44
C SER A 54 -7.77 4.10 14.00
N TYR A 55 -7.59 4.36 12.70
CA TYR A 55 -6.34 4.86 12.17
C TYR A 55 -6.52 5.72 10.91
N ALA A 56 -5.55 6.59 10.67
CA ALA A 56 -5.39 7.33 9.43
C ALA A 56 -4.05 6.98 8.77
N THR A 57 -4.00 7.10 7.44
CA THR A 57 -2.79 6.95 6.65
C THR A 57 -2.60 8.10 5.69
N ALA A 58 -1.39 8.66 5.64
CA ALA A 58 -0.98 9.57 4.57
C ALA A 58 0.07 8.89 3.70
N LYS A 59 -0.09 8.94 2.36
CA LYS A 59 0.97 8.58 1.41
C LYS A 59 1.65 9.86 0.94
N LEU A 60 2.98 9.89 1.03
CA LEU A 60 3.81 11.04 0.72
C LEU A 60 4.80 10.69 -0.40
N LEU A 61 5.14 11.69 -1.21
CA LEU A 61 6.30 11.68 -2.08
C LEU A 61 7.44 12.38 -1.36
N CYS A 62 8.60 11.75 -1.31
CA CYS A 62 9.78 12.26 -0.61
C CYS A 62 11.03 12.19 -1.49
N CYS A 63 12.06 12.95 -1.12
CA CYS A 63 13.42 12.77 -1.62
C CYS A 63 14.43 12.70 -0.48
N ASP A 64 15.59 12.13 -0.77
CA ASP A 64 16.76 12.26 0.08
C ASP A 64 17.16 13.75 0.15
N PRO A 65 17.31 14.35 1.34
CA PRO A 65 17.69 15.75 1.48
C PRO A 65 19.05 16.08 0.85
N ASN A 66 19.98 15.12 0.86
CA ASN A 66 21.33 15.28 0.32
C ASN A 66 21.41 14.88 -1.17
N THR A 67 20.46 14.09 -1.66
CA THR A 67 20.42 13.64 -3.05
C THR A 67 19.00 13.76 -3.62
N PRO A 68 18.56 14.96 -4.06
CA PRO A 68 17.17 15.19 -4.46
C PRO A 68 16.65 14.32 -5.62
N SER A 69 17.55 13.74 -6.43
CA SER A 69 17.20 12.77 -7.48
C SER A 69 16.75 11.42 -6.91
N ARG A 70 17.20 11.06 -5.70
CA ARG A 70 16.80 9.84 -5.00
C ARG A 70 15.42 10.06 -4.37
N ARG A 71 14.39 9.54 -5.03
CA ARG A 71 12.99 9.65 -4.60
C ARG A 71 12.51 8.39 -3.91
N ALA A 72 11.56 8.57 -3.00
CA ALA A 72 10.90 7.49 -2.27
C ALA A 72 9.43 7.80 -2.08
N PHE A 73 8.64 6.74 -1.91
CA PHE A 73 7.33 6.88 -1.29
C PHE A 73 7.44 6.66 0.20
N MET A 74 6.64 7.39 0.96
CA MET A 74 6.51 7.20 2.40
C MET A 74 5.05 7.03 2.77
N ARG A 75 4.78 6.23 3.80
CA ARG A 75 3.47 6.16 4.45
C ARG A 75 3.62 6.44 5.93
N PHE A 76 2.70 7.23 6.43
CA PHE A 76 2.52 7.47 7.85
C PHE A 76 1.22 6.81 8.30
N TYR A 77 1.30 5.87 9.24
CA TYR A 77 0.18 5.29 9.97
C TYR A 77 0.06 5.99 11.32
N LEU A 78 -1.08 6.60 11.58
CA LEU A 78 -1.35 7.31 12.82
C LEU A 78 -2.64 6.78 13.44
N GLN A 79 -2.58 6.42 14.72
CA GLN A 79 -3.80 6.09 15.45
C GLN A 79 -4.66 7.34 15.62
N VAL A 80 -5.95 7.25 15.30
CA VAL A 80 -6.90 8.35 15.49
C VAL A 80 -7.98 7.91 16.49
N PRO A 81 -8.77 8.84 17.05
CA PRO A 81 -9.83 8.48 17.98
C PRO A 81 -10.89 7.59 17.33
N PHE A 82 -11.57 6.81 18.16
CA PHE A 82 -12.84 6.19 17.77
C PHE A 82 -13.86 7.26 17.38
N GLU A 83 -14.82 6.87 16.54
CA GLU A 83 -15.97 7.70 16.22
C GLU A 83 -16.64 8.20 17.52
N ASP A 84 -17.04 9.47 17.52
CA ASP A 84 -17.66 10.18 18.65
C ASP A 84 -16.75 10.42 19.88
N THR A 85 -15.44 10.22 19.73
CA THR A 85 -14.46 10.46 20.81
C THR A 85 -13.39 11.49 20.46
N GLU A 86 -13.49 12.13 19.29
CA GLU A 86 -12.51 13.07 18.74
C GLU A 86 -12.28 14.28 19.62
N ILE A 87 -13.36 14.81 20.18
CA ILE A 87 -13.37 16.02 21.02
C ILE A 87 -13.23 15.71 22.52
N GLN A 88 -13.10 14.44 22.89
CA GLN A 88 -12.91 14.05 24.28
C GLN A 88 -11.54 14.49 24.80
N ASP A 89 -11.44 14.60 26.11
CA ASP A 89 -10.21 15.00 26.77
C ASP A 89 -9.06 14.01 26.46
N PRO A 90 -7.80 14.46 26.46
CA PRO A 90 -6.66 13.61 26.13
C PRO A 90 -6.53 12.34 27.00
N LYS A 91 -6.99 12.36 28.26
CA LYS A 91 -6.93 11.20 29.15
C LYS A 91 -7.96 10.14 28.74
N THR A 92 -9.11 10.53 28.22
CA THR A 92 -10.08 9.58 27.66
C THR A 92 -9.60 9.01 26.34
N ARG A 93 -9.06 9.85 25.44
CA ARG A 93 -8.47 9.38 24.16
C ARG A 93 -7.27 8.46 24.38
N SER A 94 -6.40 8.73 25.36
CA SER A 94 -5.22 7.88 25.62
C SER A 94 -5.56 6.45 26.02
N ARG A 95 -6.73 6.21 26.62
CA ARG A 95 -7.25 4.86 26.94
C ARG A 95 -7.57 4.02 25.69
N GLN A 96 -7.54 4.63 24.51
CA GLN A 96 -7.74 3.97 23.23
C GLN A 96 -6.41 3.50 22.63
N ALA A 97 -5.27 3.99 23.13
CA ALA A 97 -3.95 3.68 22.61
C ALA A 97 -3.73 2.16 22.54
N THR A 98 -3.20 1.71 21.40
CA THR A 98 -2.83 0.32 21.17
C THR A 98 -1.54 0.23 20.37
N THR A 99 -0.96 -0.96 20.34
CA THR A 99 0.16 -1.27 19.46
C THR A 99 -0.38 -1.80 18.13
N TYR A 100 0.22 -1.35 17.02
CA TYR A 100 -0.12 -1.83 15.69
C TYR A 100 1.14 -1.92 14.84
N ALA A 101 1.38 -3.11 14.29
CA ALA A 101 2.38 -3.31 13.25
C ALA A 101 1.65 -3.37 11.91
N PRO A 102 1.82 -2.36 11.02
CA PRO A 102 1.17 -2.39 9.72
C PRO A 102 1.61 -3.63 8.92
N PRO A 103 0.68 -4.44 8.39
CA PRO A 103 1.04 -5.61 7.57
C PRO A 103 1.93 -5.26 6.36
N GLU A 104 1.78 -4.04 5.82
CA GLU A 104 2.65 -3.52 4.76
C GLU A 104 4.11 -3.38 5.21
N LEU A 105 4.35 -2.96 6.46
CA LEU A 105 5.69 -2.85 7.00
C LEU A 105 6.33 -4.24 7.14
N THR A 106 5.60 -5.21 7.72
CA THR A 106 6.08 -6.60 7.85
C THR A 106 6.43 -7.18 6.47
N ALA A 107 5.57 -6.98 5.47
CA ALA A 107 5.83 -7.43 4.10
C ALA A 107 7.12 -6.82 3.52
N TYR A 108 7.29 -5.49 3.64
CA TYR A 108 8.48 -4.83 3.13
C TYR A 108 9.77 -5.27 3.86
N GLN A 109 9.71 -5.51 5.17
CA GLN A 109 10.84 -6.04 5.93
C GLN A 109 11.26 -7.41 5.38
N GLU A 110 10.31 -8.34 5.23
CA GLU A 110 10.59 -9.68 4.74
C GLU A 110 11.10 -9.70 3.29
N PHE A 111 10.45 -8.95 2.40
CA PHE A 111 10.87 -8.88 1.00
C PHE A 111 12.24 -8.26 0.82
N THR A 112 12.57 -7.23 1.60
CA THR A 112 13.88 -6.58 1.53
C THR A 112 14.96 -7.49 2.09
N GLN A 113 14.69 -8.20 3.19
CA GLN A 113 15.65 -9.15 3.78
C GLN A 113 15.95 -10.32 2.84
N GLN A 114 14.97 -10.78 2.06
CA GLN A 114 15.10 -11.88 1.10
C GLN A 114 15.62 -11.41 -0.28
N ASP A 115 15.98 -10.13 -0.42
CA ASP A 115 16.34 -9.48 -1.69
C ASP A 115 15.34 -9.76 -2.81
N PHE A 116 14.05 -9.72 -2.46
CA PHE A 116 12.97 -10.05 -3.37
C PHE A 116 12.74 -8.92 -4.37
N SER A 117 13.29 -9.13 -5.55
CA SER A 117 13.53 -8.15 -6.59
C SER A 117 12.27 -7.67 -7.34
N ASN A 118 11.13 -8.33 -7.16
CA ASN A 118 9.82 -7.93 -7.72
C ASN A 118 9.10 -6.84 -6.94
N VAL A 119 9.53 -6.57 -5.70
CA VAL A 119 8.85 -5.67 -4.78
C VAL A 119 9.78 -4.50 -4.49
N PRO A 120 9.26 -3.26 -4.41
CA PRO A 120 10.08 -2.13 -4.02
C PRO A 120 10.79 -2.38 -2.69
N LYS A 121 12.05 -1.99 -2.57
CA LYS A 121 12.81 -2.21 -1.32
C LYS A 121 12.35 -1.25 -0.21
N LEU A 122 12.33 -1.75 1.02
CA LEU A 122 12.22 -0.93 2.21
C LEU A 122 13.48 -0.07 2.34
N LEU A 123 13.31 1.23 2.46
CA LEU A 123 14.40 2.18 2.61
C LEU A 123 14.62 2.59 4.06
N GLY A 124 13.55 2.57 4.85
CA GLY A 124 13.61 2.78 6.29
C GLY A 124 12.22 2.82 6.91
N TYR A 125 12.16 2.76 8.23
CA TYR A 125 10.93 2.89 9.00
C TYR A 125 11.22 3.41 10.40
N LYS A 126 10.15 3.84 11.08
CA LYS A 126 10.16 4.23 12.48
C LYS A 126 8.83 3.80 13.10
N VAL A 127 8.89 2.99 14.14
CA VAL A 127 7.72 2.64 14.96
C VAL A 127 7.79 3.47 16.24
N SER A 128 6.77 4.28 16.50
CA SER A 128 6.74 5.15 17.66
C SER A 128 5.33 5.30 18.23
N THR A 129 5.22 6.00 19.34
CA THR A 129 3.94 6.39 19.96
C THR A 129 3.77 7.90 19.94
N GLN A 130 2.52 8.34 19.89
CA GLN A 130 2.16 9.75 19.96
C GLN A 130 2.46 10.33 21.34
N ASP A 131 2.86 11.59 21.36
CA ASP A 131 3.07 12.34 22.59
C ASP A 131 1.74 12.70 23.30
N LYS A 132 1.84 13.46 24.40
CA LYS A 132 0.69 13.88 25.21
C LYS A 132 -0.30 14.79 24.48
N SER A 133 0.14 15.48 23.43
CA SER A 133 -0.69 16.35 22.58
C SER A 133 -1.26 15.64 21.35
N GLY A 134 -0.88 14.38 21.10
CA GLY A 134 -1.36 13.60 19.97
C GLY A 134 -2.88 13.40 19.92
N LEU A 135 -3.35 12.98 18.75
CA LEU A 135 -4.75 12.61 18.51
C LEU A 135 -5.19 11.44 19.38
N VAL A 136 -4.29 10.51 19.67
CA VAL A 136 -4.47 9.47 20.68
C VAL A 136 -3.16 9.42 21.45
N PRO A 137 -3.03 10.08 22.61
CA PRO A 137 -1.79 10.05 23.37
C PRO A 137 -1.36 8.61 23.69
N ASN A 138 -0.08 8.30 23.49
CA ASN A 138 0.52 6.96 23.51
C ASN A 138 0.02 5.98 22.42
N GLY A 139 -0.91 6.39 21.55
CA GLY A 139 -1.33 5.61 20.41
C GLY A 139 -0.21 5.47 19.38
N PHE A 140 -0.29 4.47 18.50
CA PHE A 140 0.78 4.25 17.53
C PHE A 140 0.95 5.39 16.51
N ALA A 141 2.18 5.56 16.06
CA ALA A 141 2.63 6.46 15.01
C ALA A 141 3.79 5.77 14.26
N THR A 142 3.50 5.14 13.12
CA THR A 142 4.47 4.35 12.35
C THR A 142 4.73 4.95 10.99
N TRP A 143 5.99 5.23 10.70
CA TRP A 143 6.47 5.69 9.40
C TRP A 143 7.18 4.56 8.68
N LEU A 144 7.01 4.46 7.37
CA LEU A 144 7.83 3.61 6.51
C LEU A 144 8.05 4.28 5.16
N ALA A 145 9.27 4.17 4.63
CA ALA A 145 9.66 4.64 3.33
C ALA A 145 10.13 3.46 2.48
N TRP A 146 9.69 3.43 1.22
CA TRP A 146 10.08 2.40 0.26
C TRP A 146 10.42 3.02 -1.09
N GLU A 147 11.14 2.25 -1.88
CA GLU A 147 11.66 2.64 -3.18
C GLU A 147 10.55 3.09 -4.13
N MET A 148 10.83 4.18 -4.84
CA MET A 148 10.06 4.54 -6.03
C MET A 148 10.67 3.83 -7.23
N VAL A 149 10.03 2.75 -7.67
CA VAL A 149 10.48 1.99 -8.84
C VAL A 149 10.19 2.76 -10.14
N PRO A 150 11.11 2.74 -11.12
CA PRO A 150 10.87 3.32 -12.43
C PRO A 150 9.79 2.53 -13.19
N GLY A 151 9.17 3.17 -14.17
CA GLY A 151 8.24 2.51 -15.08
C GLY A 151 6.84 3.09 -15.09
N LEU A 152 6.01 2.51 -15.96
CA LEU A 152 4.63 2.88 -16.18
C LEU A 152 3.74 2.23 -15.13
N ARG A 153 3.05 3.04 -14.34
CA ARG A 153 1.95 2.53 -13.51
C ARG A 153 0.80 2.08 -14.42
N LEU A 154 0.37 0.83 -14.25
CA LEU A 154 -0.55 0.19 -15.20
C LEU A 154 -2.01 0.62 -15.05
N GLY A 155 -2.35 1.26 -13.94
CA GLY A 155 -3.65 1.88 -13.73
C GLY A 155 -3.67 2.87 -12.57
N ASP A 156 -4.81 3.52 -12.38
CA ASP A 156 -5.09 4.35 -11.22
C ASP A 156 -6.45 3.99 -10.58
N LYS A 157 -6.91 4.79 -9.62
CA LYS A 157 -8.20 4.54 -8.96
C LYS A 157 -9.41 5.16 -9.67
N LEU A 158 -9.15 5.99 -10.68
CA LEU A 158 -10.17 6.70 -11.45
C LEU A 158 -10.56 5.91 -12.72
N GLY A 159 -9.96 4.72 -12.92
CA GLY A 159 -10.20 3.88 -14.08
C GLY A 159 -9.35 4.26 -15.29
N ASN A 160 -8.34 5.14 -15.11
CA ASN A 160 -7.34 5.32 -16.14
C ASN A 160 -6.39 4.14 -16.08
N ASP A 161 -6.48 3.27 -17.08
CA ASP A 161 -5.68 2.05 -17.18
C ASP A 161 -4.73 2.15 -18.39
N PRO A 162 -3.56 2.83 -18.27
CA PRO A 162 -2.55 2.88 -19.33
C PRO A 162 -2.13 1.52 -19.85
N TYR A 163 -2.31 0.46 -19.05
CA TYR A 163 -2.15 -0.91 -19.50
C TYR A 163 -2.85 -1.18 -20.83
N TRP A 164 -4.10 -0.71 -21.02
CA TRP A 164 -4.88 -0.98 -22.23
C TRP A 164 -4.48 -0.12 -23.43
N THR A 165 -3.62 0.89 -23.24
CA THR A 165 -3.04 1.67 -24.33
C THR A 165 -1.72 1.09 -24.84
N LEU A 166 -1.15 0.10 -24.14
CA LEU A 166 0.03 -0.64 -24.58
C LEU A 166 -0.28 -1.54 -25.78
N SER A 167 0.74 -1.80 -26.60
CA SER A 167 0.64 -2.75 -27.72
C SER A 167 0.26 -4.16 -27.24
N ALA A 168 -0.34 -4.96 -28.11
CA ALA A 168 -0.70 -6.34 -27.76
C ALA A 168 0.52 -7.17 -27.31
N VAL A 169 1.66 -6.99 -27.98
CA VAL A 169 2.93 -7.65 -27.64
C VAL A 169 3.40 -7.23 -26.25
N GLU A 170 3.33 -5.94 -25.92
CA GLU A 170 3.81 -5.45 -24.64
C GLU A 170 2.89 -5.85 -23.48
N ARG A 171 1.58 -5.88 -23.70
CA ARG A 171 0.61 -6.42 -22.72
C ARG A 171 0.86 -7.89 -22.44
N GLU A 172 1.29 -8.67 -23.44
CA GLU A 172 1.69 -10.06 -23.25
C GLU A 172 2.95 -10.19 -22.41
N HIS A 173 3.98 -9.37 -22.65
CA HIS A 173 5.16 -9.33 -21.78
C HIS A 173 4.80 -9.00 -20.33
N VAL A 174 3.90 -8.04 -20.11
CA VAL A 174 3.40 -7.71 -18.77
C VAL A 174 2.72 -8.91 -18.12
N ARG A 175 1.82 -9.60 -18.84
CA ARG A 175 1.11 -10.79 -18.31
C ARG A 175 2.08 -11.91 -17.96
N MET A 176 3.02 -12.23 -18.86
CA MET A 176 4.03 -13.26 -18.62
C MET A 176 4.88 -12.93 -17.39
N ALA A 177 5.33 -11.68 -17.25
CA ALA A 177 6.09 -11.24 -16.08
C ALA A 177 5.24 -11.36 -14.79
N PHE A 178 3.99 -10.90 -14.84
CA PHE A 178 3.06 -10.96 -13.71
C PHE A 178 2.77 -12.39 -13.25
N MET A 179 2.41 -13.28 -14.18
CA MET A 179 2.09 -14.68 -13.89
C MET A 179 3.28 -15.44 -13.32
N LYS A 180 4.50 -14.97 -13.60
CA LYS A 180 5.74 -15.53 -13.09
C LYS A 180 6.07 -14.97 -11.69
N ALA A 181 5.71 -13.71 -11.40
CA ALA A 181 6.01 -13.01 -10.16
C ALA A 181 5.01 -13.26 -9.01
N LEU A 182 3.71 -13.19 -9.30
CA LEU A 182 2.66 -13.35 -8.29
C LEU A 182 2.78 -14.65 -7.46
N PRO A 183 3.06 -15.82 -8.09
CA PRO A 183 3.38 -17.06 -7.39
C PRO A 183 4.37 -16.90 -6.22
N GLN A 184 5.55 -16.30 -6.47
CA GLN A 184 6.60 -16.10 -5.47
C GLN A 184 6.10 -15.24 -4.30
N ALA A 185 5.35 -14.18 -4.58
CA ALA A 185 4.83 -13.30 -3.53
C ALA A 185 3.79 -14.03 -2.65
N LEU A 186 2.91 -14.82 -3.27
CA LEU A 186 1.91 -15.61 -2.54
C LEU A 186 2.53 -16.72 -1.70
N GLU A 187 3.62 -17.36 -2.15
CA GLU A 187 4.36 -18.36 -1.36
C GLU A 187 4.81 -17.81 0.00
N LYS A 188 5.12 -16.51 0.04
CA LYS A 188 5.56 -15.80 1.24
C LYS A 188 4.39 -15.28 2.08
N GLY A 189 3.16 -15.61 1.72
CA GLY A 189 1.95 -15.19 2.45
C GLY A 189 1.49 -13.75 2.14
N TYR A 190 2.08 -13.10 1.14
CA TYR A 190 1.83 -11.69 0.85
C TYR A 190 1.10 -11.51 -0.49
N GLY A 191 -0.12 -10.98 -0.42
CA GLY A 191 -0.91 -10.57 -1.57
C GLY A 191 -1.61 -9.22 -1.30
N PRO A 192 -1.90 -8.41 -2.34
CA PRO A 192 -2.66 -7.19 -2.14
C PRO A 192 -4.08 -7.52 -1.68
N TYR A 193 -4.53 -6.83 -0.63
CA TYR A 193 -5.91 -6.94 -0.13
C TYR A 193 -6.96 -6.70 -1.23
N THR A 194 -6.69 -5.76 -2.14
CA THR A 194 -7.49 -5.52 -3.36
C THR A 194 -6.58 -5.55 -4.60
N PRO A 195 -6.58 -6.66 -5.36
CA PRO A 195 -5.94 -6.74 -6.66
C PRO A 195 -6.44 -5.65 -7.63
N SER A 196 -5.52 -4.98 -8.35
CA SER A 196 -5.85 -4.06 -9.46
C SER A 196 -4.59 -3.61 -10.20
N LEU A 197 -4.76 -3.12 -11.44
CA LEU A 197 -3.70 -2.48 -12.24
C LEU A 197 -3.04 -1.31 -11.50
N SER A 198 -3.79 -0.63 -10.62
CA SER A 198 -3.29 0.47 -9.80
C SER A 198 -2.17 0.09 -8.81
N LYS A 199 -1.95 -1.23 -8.62
CA LYS A 199 -0.91 -1.81 -7.75
C LYS A 199 0.31 -2.32 -8.53
N LEU A 200 0.29 -2.22 -9.86
CA LEU A 200 1.33 -2.75 -10.73
C LEU A 200 2.09 -1.61 -11.41
N VAL A 201 3.40 -1.77 -11.50
CA VAL A 201 4.30 -0.89 -12.26
C VAL A 201 5.06 -1.76 -13.25
N TRP A 202 5.05 -1.36 -14.52
CA TRP A 202 5.75 -2.04 -15.60
C TRP A 202 6.98 -1.24 -16.01
N HIS A 203 8.15 -1.85 -15.93
CA HIS A 203 9.40 -1.28 -16.43
C HIS A 203 9.92 -2.16 -17.58
N SER A 204 9.76 -1.67 -18.80
CA SER A 204 10.02 -2.43 -20.02
C SER A 204 11.48 -2.89 -20.16
N GLN A 205 12.43 -2.16 -19.57
CA GLN A 205 13.86 -2.48 -19.66
C GLN A 205 14.29 -3.65 -18.79
N THR A 206 13.63 -3.90 -17.65
CA THR A 206 14.11 -4.87 -16.66
C THR A 206 13.36 -6.20 -16.66
N GLY A 207 12.23 -6.30 -17.38
CA GLY A 207 11.40 -7.50 -17.62
C GLY A 207 11.81 -8.83 -16.97
N THR A 208 11.71 -8.97 -15.65
CA THR A 208 12.01 -10.21 -14.91
C THR A 208 10.90 -10.50 -13.89
N TYR A 209 10.59 -11.74 -13.46
CA TYR A 209 11.25 -12.61 -12.44
C TYR A 209 10.61 -14.03 -12.34
N ARG A 210 11.22 -15.07 -11.72
CA ARG A 210 10.92 -16.56 -11.79
C ARG A 210 10.26 -17.23 -10.54
N SER A 211 9.17 -18.01 -10.71
CA SER A 211 8.52 -18.84 -9.66
C SER A 211 8.00 -20.21 -10.13
N ASN A 212 7.69 -21.10 -9.17
CA ASN A 212 7.13 -22.44 -9.32
C ASN A 212 5.67 -22.63 -8.84
N ILE A 213 4.94 -21.62 -8.35
CA ILE A 213 3.49 -21.77 -8.05
C ILE A 213 2.67 -21.55 -9.32
N LYS A 214 1.79 -22.51 -9.65
CA LYS A 214 0.82 -22.37 -10.73
C LYS A 214 -0.31 -21.47 -10.27
N ILE A 215 -0.42 -20.29 -10.87
CA ILE A 215 -1.59 -19.44 -10.74
C ILE A 215 -2.43 -19.60 -12.01
N GLY A 216 -3.74 -19.71 -11.84
CA GLY A 216 -4.66 -19.81 -12.96
C GLY A 216 -4.96 -18.45 -13.62
N PRO A 217 -5.58 -18.46 -14.81
CA PRO A 217 -5.91 -17.26 -15.56
C PRO A 217 -6.84 -16.27 -14.81
N GLU A 218 -7.56 -16.71 -13.78
CA GLU A 218 -8.38 -15.84 -12.92
C GLU A 218 -7.59 -14.71 -12.27
N ALA A 219 -6.29 -14.88 -12.03
CA ALA A 219 -5.46 -13.81 -11.51
C ALA A 219 -5.33 -12.65 -12.50
N LEU A 220 -5.29 -12.93 -13.81
CA LEU A 220 -5.25 -11.89 -14.83
C LEU A 220 -6.52 -11.04 -14.78
N ALA A 221 -7.69 -11.67 -14.65
CA ALA A 221 -8.96 -10.98 -14.50
C ALA A 221 -9.03 -10.17 -13.20
N ARG A 222 -8.63 -10.75 -12.06
CA ARG A 222 -8.64 -10.07 -10.74
C ARG A 222 -7.79 -8.80 -10.73
N TYR A 223 -6.67 -8.80 -11.43
CA TYR A 223 -5.77 -7.65 -11.50
C TYR A 223 -6.09 -6.69 -12.64
N GLY A 224 -7.06 -7.01 -13.51
CA GLY A 224 -7.42 -6.19 -14.68
C GLY A 224 -6.46 -6.33 -15.88
N LEU A 225 -5.62 -7.37 -15.87
CA LEU A 225 -4.71 -7.72 -16.97
C LEU A 225 -5.39 -8.52 -18.09
N ALA A 226 -6.66 -8.89 -17.90
CA ALA A 226 -7.56 -9.41 -18.91
C ALA A 226 -8.99 -8.90 -18.63
N LYS A 227 -9.81 -8.78 -19.67
CA LYS A 227 -11.26 -8.54 -19.54
C LYS A 227 -12.02 -9.80 -19.95
N PRO A 228 -12.55 -10.56 -18.99
CA PRO A 228 -13.42 -11.70 -19.26
C PRO A 228 -14.68 -11.28 -20.02
N SER A 229 -15.17 -12.16 -20.89
CA SER A 229 -16.44 -12.00 -21.62
C SER A 229 -17.67 -12.23 -20.73
N SER A 230 -17.52 -12.98 -19.64
CA SER A 230 -18.56 -13.30 -18.65
C SER A 230 -18.01 -13.25 -17.22
N ASN A 231 -18.86 -13.43 -16.22
CA ASN A 231 -18.45 -13.56 -14.81
C ASN A 231 -18.20 -15.01 -14.37
N GLU A 232 -18.26 -15.98 -15.27
CA GLU A 232 -18.17 -17.42 -14.93
C GLU A 232 -16.84 -17.79 -14.27
N TRP A 233 -15.78 -17.05 -14.57
CA TRP A 233 -14.46 -17.20 -13.96
C TRP A 233 -14.42 -17.00 -12.44
N ARG A 234 -15.48 -16.41 -11.86
CA ARG A 234 -15.64 -16.26 -10.41
C ARG A 234 -16.19 -17.53 -9.74
N ASN A 235 -16.71 -18.48 -10.52
CA ASN A 235 -17.29 -19.70 -10.01
C ASN A 235 -16.20 -20.66 -9.51
N LYS A 236 -16.43 -21.31 -8.36
CA LYS A 236 -15.49 -22.27 -7.77
C LYS A 236 -15.13 -23.44 -8.69
N ASN A 237 -16.03 -23.80 -9.60
CA ASN A 237 -15.89 -24.94 -10.51
C ASN A 237 -15.56 -24.49 -11.95
N TRP A 238 -15.08 -23.26 -12.15
CA TRP A 238 -14.71 -22.78 -13.47
C TRP A 238 -13.55 -23.62 -14.04
N ASN A 239 -13.67 -23.99 -15.30
CA ASN A 239 -12.75 -24.89 -16.00
C ASN A 239 -11.47 -24.21 -16.51
N GLY A 240 -11.31 -22.90 -16.29
CA GLY A 240 -10.16 -22.12 -16.76
C GLY A 240 -10.26 -21.65 -18.21
N ASP A 241 -11.43 -21.77 -18.85
CA ASP A 241 -11.60 -21.35 -20.25
C ASP A 241 -11.55 -19.82 -20.41
N THR A 242 -10.47 -19.34 -21.02
CA THR A 242 -10.26 -17.92 -21.33
C THR A 242 -10.71 -17.54 -22.75
N THR A 243 -11.41 -18.41 -23.46
CA THR A 243 -11.91 -18.13 -24.80
C THR A 243 -12.80 -16.87 -24.78
N GLY A 244 -12.55 -15.94 -25.69
CA GLY A 244 -13.27 -14.67 -25.77
C GLY A 244 -12.85 -13.62 -24.73
N TRP A 245 -11.86 -13.89 -23.88
CA TRP A 245 -11.27 -12.85 -23.03
C TRP A 245 -10.49 -11.85 -23.89
N LYS A 246 -10.65 -10.57 -23.59
CA LYS A 246 -9.73 -9.56 -24.09
C LYS A 246 -8.44 -9.66 -23.27
N MET A 247 -7.41 -10.23 -23.88
CA MET A 247 -6.04 -10.21 -23.36
C MET A 247 -5.41 -8.87 -23.67
#